data_AF-A0A486W082-F1
#
_entry.id   AF-A0A486W082-F1
#
_cell.length_a   1.000
_cell.length_b   1.000
_cell.length_c   1.000
_cell.angle_alpha   90.00
_cell.angle_beta   90.00
_cell.angle_gamma   90.00
#
_symmetry.space_group_name_H-M   'P 1'
#
loop_
_entity.id
_entity.type
_entity.pdbx_description
1 polymer ?
#
loop_
_entity_poly.entity_id
_entity_poly.type
_entity_poly.pdbx_seq_one_letter_code
_entity_poly.pdbx_strand_id
1 'polypeptide(L)'
;MLSLAIDTGCDVNIINQAGKDIIENFCSDEFFEITLSHIDKFQKRTLHIDFCNYQTAFFLFDLYELGFSIQLNKNHVIINSYIEDYKDILLMLNYVSYIHDVKFYNDKRIPLYKGINKDIVKGMIRNVFLVGLTKTEGDKNHKELVAYKTRREQKEFSKVLKAAEVNLP
;
A
#
# COMPACT_ATOMS: atom_id res chain seq x y z
N MET A 1 -21.90 13.68 -12.14
CA MET A 1 -23.14 13.44 -11.36
C MET A 1 -22.88 13.57 -9.85
N LEU A 2 -21.75 13.06 -9.34
CA LEU A 2 -21.42 13.19 -7.92
C LEU A 2 -21.25 14.65 -7.45
N SER A 3 -20.42 15.46 -8.13
CA SER A 3 -20.22 16.88 -7.76
C SER A 3 -21.54 17.62 -7.57
N LEU A 4 -22.46 17.51 -8.55
CA LEU A 4 -23.78 18.13 -8.47
C LEU A 4 -24.58 17.64 -7.25
N ALA A 5 -24.53 16.34 -6.92
CA ALA A 5 -25.22 15.80 -5.75
C ALA A 5 -24.67 16.42 -4.45
N ILE A 6 -23.34 16.54 -4.33
CA ILE A 6 -22.67 17.16 -3.19
C ILE A 6 -23.04 18.65 -3.09
N ASP A 7 -23.14 19.35 -4.21
CA ASP A 7 -23.54 20.76 -4.26
C ASP A 7 -25.01 20.96 -3.87
N THR A 8 -25.87 20.00 -4.20
CA THR A 8 -27.27 19.98 -3.78
C THR A 8 -27.49 19.53 -2.32
N GLY A 9 -26.41 19.28 -1.57
CA GLY A 9 -26.48 18.96 -0.14
C GLY A 9 -26.58 17.48 0.20
N CYS A 10 -26.21 16.58 -0.73
CA CYS A 10 -26.08 15.16 -0.42
C CYS A 10 -24.99 14.94 0.64
N ASP A 11 -25.30 14.16 1.68
CA ASP A 11 -24.33 13.84 2.73
C ASP A 11 -23.32 12.79 2.23
N VAL A 12 -22.07 13.24 2.08
CA VAL A 12 -20.94 12.42 1.62
C VAL A 12 -20.34 11.53 2.71
N ASN A 13 -20.78 11.70 3.96
CA ASN A 13 -20.24 10.99 5.13
C ASN A 13 -21.05 9.72 5.48
N ILE A 14 -22.03 9.36 4.64
CA ILE A 14 -22.83 8.14 4.83
C ILE A 14 -21.93 6.91 4.68
N ILE A 15 -21.92 6.09 5.72
CA ILE A 15 -21.22 4.80 5.77
C ILE A 15 -22.22 3.70 5.42
N ASN A 16 -21.87 2.88 4.43
CA ASN A 16 -22.71 1.75 4.02
C ASN A 16 -22.65 0.58 5.03
N GLN A 17 -23.45 -0.46 4.80
CA GLN A 17 -23.49 -1.65 5.66
C GLN A 17 -22.16 -2.41 5.75
N ALA A 18 -21.25 -2.21 4.77
CA ALA A 18 -19.92 -2.79 4.76
C ALA A 18 -18.89 -1.92 5.53
N GLY A 19 -19.33 -0.83 6.18
CA GLY A 19 -18.46 0.08 6.89
C GLY A 19 -17.69 1.05 5.99
N LYS A 20 -18.05 1.14 4.70
CA LYS A 20 -17.36 1.96 3.70
C LYS A 20 -18.15 3.21 3.31
N ASP A 21 -17.49 4.36 3.22
CA ASP A 21 -18.08 5.57 2.64
C ASP A 21 -17.84 5.65 1.12
N ILE A 22 -18.15 6.82 0.55
CA ILE A 22 -17.95 7.07 -0.88
C ILE A 22 -16.48 7.01 -1.30
N ILE A 23 -15.53 7.46 -0.46
CA ILE A 23 -14.09 7.42 -0.75
C ILE A 23 -13.62 5.97 -0.84
N GLU A 24 -14.04 5.12 0.10
CA GLU A 24 -13.65 3.71 0.16
C GLU A 24 -14.36 2.83 -0.88
N ASN A 25 -15.51 3.27 -1.42
CA ASN A 25 -16.25 2.55 -2.46
C ASN A 25 -15.84 2.97 -3.89
N PHE A 26 -15.43 4.22 -4.10
CA PHE A 26 -15.15 4.76 -5.44
C PHE A 26 -13.67 5.15 -5.59
N CYS A 27 -12.81 4.13 -5.66
CA CYS A 27 -11.40 4.31 -6.07
C CYS A 27 -11.27 4.41 -7.61
N SER A 28 -11.67 5.53 -8.20
CA SER A 28 -11.31 5.87 -9.60
C SER A 28 -10.90 7.32 -9.74
N ASP A 29 -10.05 7.59 -10.75
CA ASP A 29 -9.41 8.88 -10.97
C ASP A 29 -10.42 10.05 -11.08
N GLU A 30 -11.56 9.83 -11.72
CA GLU A 30 -12.63 10.84 -11.84
C GLU A 30 -13.20 11.25 -10.47
N PHE A 31 -13.27 10.32 -9.53
CA PHE A 31 -13.80 10.60 -8.19
C PHE A 31 -12.78 11.28 -7.27
N PHE A 32 -11.47 11.14 -7.56
CA PHE A 32 -10.43 11.76 -6.75
C PHE A 32 -10.49 13.28 -6.84
N GLU A 33 -10.57 13.84 -8.05
CA GLU A 33 -10.67 15.30 -8.25
C GLU A 33 -11.95 15.88 -7.63
N ILE A 34 -13.08 15.18 -7.78
CA ILE A 34 -14.35 15.60 -7.19
C ILE A 34 -14.27 15.57 -5.65
N THR A 35 -13.65 14.54 -5.08
CA THR A 35 -13.48 14.43 -3.62
C THR A 35 -12.57 15.54 -3.09
N LEU A 36 -11.43 15.79 -3.73
CA LEU A 36 -10.49 16.84 -3.32
C LEU A 36 -11.10 18.24 -3.43
N SER A 37 -11.88 18.51 -4.48
CA SER A 37 -12.55 19.81 -4.66
C SER A 37 -13.66 20.09 -3.64
N HIS A 38 -14.20 19.06 -2.98
CA HIS A 38 -15.25 19.18 -1.96
C HIS A 38 -14.77 18.72 -0.58
N ILE A 39 -13.46 18.71 -0.34
CA ILE A 39 -12.86 18.04 0.82
C ILE A 39 -13.30 18.64 2.17
N ASP A 40 -13.78 19.88 2.16
CA ASP A 40 -14.36 20.59 3.30
C ASP A 40 -15.69 19.98 3.77
N LYS A 41 -16.42 19.30 2.88
CA LYS A 41 -17.68 18.60 3.17
C LYS A 41 -17.45 17.21 3.77
N PHE A 42 -16.21 16.70 3.74
CA PHE A 42 -15.85 15.39 4.27
C PHE A 42 -15.31 15.48 5.71
N GLN A 43 -15.87 14.66 6.59
CA GLN A 43 -15.38 14.49 7.94
C GLN A 43 -14.04 13.76 7.94
N LYS A 44 -13.04 14.36 8.59
CA LYS A 44 -11.73 13.74 8.76
C LYS A 44 -11.87 12.53 9.66
N ARG A 45 -11.48 11.37 9.14
CA ARG A 45 -11.65 10.08 9.80
C ARG A 45 -10.56 9.11 9.36
N THR A 46 -10.61 7.92 9.94
CA THR A 46 -9.81 6.79 9.49
C THR A 46 -10.46 6.15 8.27
N LEU A 47 -9.70 6.06 7.18
CA LEU A 47 -10.08 5.35 5.96
C LEU A 47 -9.42 3.98 5.93
N HIS A 48 -10.20 2.94 5.65
CA HIS A 48 -9.76 1.56 5.58
C HIS A 48 -9.62 1.12 4.13
N ILE A 49 -8.37 0.98 3.69
CA ILE A 49 -8.05 0.73 2.29
C ILE A 49 -7.61 -0.72 2.11
N ASP A 50 -8.32 -1.43 1.23
CA ASP A 50 -8.05 -2.82 0.85
C ASP A 50 -7.43 -2.96 -0.56
N PHE A 51 -7.44 -1.88 -1.33
CA PHE A 51 -6.94 -1.85 -2.71
C PHE A 51 -6.20 -0.54 -3.00
N CYS A 52 -5.12 -0.63 -3.77
CA CYS A 52 -4.35 0.52 -4.22
C CYS A 52 -3.83 0.30 -5.65
N ASN A 53 -3.87 1.33 -6.48
CA ASN A 53 -3.06 1.45 -7.69
C ASN A 53 -2.15 2.68 -7.57
N TYR A 54 -1.46 3.08 -8.63
CA TYR A 54 -0.58 4.26 -8.61
C TYR A 54 -1.36 5.53 -8.24
N GLN A 55 -2.44 5.80 -8.96
CA GLN A 55 -3.27 6.99 -8.75
C GLN A 55 -3.90 7.03 -7.36
N THR A 56 -4.38 5.89 -6.86
CA THR A 56 -4.93 5.75 -5.51
C THR A 56 -3.87 6.05 -4.47
N ALA A 57 -2.60 5.64 -4.68
CA ALA A 57 -1.52 5.93 -3.73
C ALA A 57 -1.29 7.44 -3.58
N PHE A 58 -1.29 8.18 -4.69
CA PHE A 58 -1.19 9.64 -4.68
C PHE A 58 -2.39 10.28 -3.99
N PHE A 59 -3.60 9.85 -4.35
CA PHE A 59 -4.82 10.37 -3.73
C PHE A 59 -4.86 10.13 -2.21
N LEU A 60 -4.44 8.96 -1.74
CA LEU A 60 -4.33 8.66 -0.31
C LEU A 60 -3.28 9.51 0.39
N PHE A 61 -2.19 9.85 -0.30
CA PHE A 61 -1.19 10.80 0.19
C PHE A 61 -1.78 12.20 0.35
N ASP A 62 -2.52 12.70 -0.65
CA ASP A 62 -3.20 14.00 -0.55
C ASP A 62 -4.22 14.03 0.59
N LEU A 63 -5.02 12.97 0.76
CA LEU A 63 -5.95 12.86 1.88
C LEU A 63 -5.23 12.86 3.24
N TYR A 64 -4.11 12.15 3.35
CA TYR A 64 -3.30 12.13 4.57
C TYR A 64 -2.80 13.53 4.94
N GLU A 65 -2.24 14.27 3.97
CA GLU A 65 -1.79 15.66 4.17
C GLU A 65 -2.96 16.59 4.52
N LEU A 66 -4.17 16.27 4.08
CA LEU A 66 -5.41 16.99 4.41
C LEU A 66 -6.07 16.52 5.72
N GLY A 67 -5.36 15.73 6.53
CA GLY A 67 -5.74 15.36 7.90
C GLY A 67 -6.55 14.07 8.05
N PHE A 68 -6.70 13.27 6.99
CA PHE A 68 -7.27 11.93 7.12
C PHE A 68 -6.25 10.95 7.71
N SER A 69 -6.73 9.97 8.47
CA SER A 69 -5.91 8.84 8.88
C SER A 69 -6.08 7.71 7.88
N ILE A 70 -4.99 7.15 7.35
CA ILE A 70 -5.05 6.05 6.40
C ILE A 70 -4.69 4.76 7.11
N GLN A 71 -5.55 3.75 7.01
CA GLN A 71 -5.26 2.40 7.49
C GLN A 71 -5.36 1.41 6.34
N LEU A 72 -4.20 0.96 5.90
CA LEU A 72 -4.08 -0.14 4.96
C LEU A 72 -4.47 -1.44 5.66
N ASN A 73 -5.28 -2.28 5.00
CA ASN A 73 -5.66 -3.58 5.53
C ASN A 73 -4.43 -4.47 5.72
N LYS A 74 -4.02 -4.64 6.98
CA LYS A 74 -2.79 -5.35 7.37
C LYS A 74 -2.75 -6.81 6.92
N ASN A 75 -3.91 -7.43 6.70
CA ASN A 75 -4.03 -8.82 6.26
C ASN A 75 -4.00 -8.94 4.73
N HIS A 76 -4.47 -7.91 4.03
CA HIS A 76 -4.62 -7.95 2.58
C HIS A 76 -4.79 -6.55 1.98
N VAL A 77 -3.70 -5.96 1.48
CA VAL A 77 -3.77 -4.89 0.48
C VAL A 77 -3.37 -5.44 -0.88
N ILE A 78 -4.23 -5.21 -1.87
CA ILE A 78 -3.93 -5.50 -3.27
C ILE A 78 -3.33 -4.24 -3.89
N ILE A 79 -2.07 -4.32 -4.33
CA ILE A 79 -1.50 -3.29 -5.20
C ILE A 79 -1.68 -3.76 -6.65
N ASN A 80 -2.36 -2.96 -7.45
CA ASN A 80 -2.65 -3.25 -8.86
C ASN A 80 -2.09 -2.13 -9.74
N SER A 81 -0.86 -2.30 -10.23
CA SER A 81 -0.15 -1.28 -10.99
C SER A 81 0.91 -1.93 -11.89
N TYR A 82 1.59 -1.14 -12.74
CA TYR A 82 2.77 -1.62 -13.46
C TYR A 82 3.90 -1.87 -12.48
N ILE A 83 4.75 -2.86 -12.77
CA ILE A 83 5.77 -3.29 -11.82
C ILE A 83 6.74 -2.15 -11.44
N GLU A 84 7.07 -1.29 -12.40
CA GLU A 84 7.96 -0.14 -12.22
C GLU A 84 7.46 0.88 -11.19
N ASP A 85 6.14 1.02 -11.05
CA ASP A 85 5.49 1.96 -10.14
C ASP A 85 5.48 1.46 -8.68
N TYR A 86 5.68 0.16 -8.45
CA TYR A 86 5.52 -0.43 -7.11
C TYR A 86 6.44 0.21 -6.09
N LYS A 87 7.69 0.55 -6.46
CA LYS A 87 8.63 1.16 -5.52
C LYS A 87 8.06 2.46 -4.97
N ASP A 88 7.54 3.31 -5.85
CA ASP A 88 7.06 4.65 -5.48
C ASP A 88 5.73 4.55 -4.72
N ILE A 89 4.81 3.68 -5.16
CA ILE A 89 3.59 3.34 -4.43
C ILE A 89 3.91 2.90 -3.01
N LEU A 90 4.84 1.98 -2.85
CA LEU A 90 5.19 1.43 -1.54
C LEU A 90 5.83 2.47 -0.62
N LEU A 91 6.65 3.37 -1.17
CA LEU A 91 7.23 4.47 -0.40
C LEU A 91 6.15 5.44 0.10
N MET A 92 5.22 5.83 -0.76
CA MET A 92 4.09 6.70 -0.39
C MET A 92 3.19 6.02 0.65
N LEU A 93 2.80 4.77 0.39
CA LEU A 93 1.94 4.01 1.28
C LEU A 93 2.59 3.83 2.66
N ASN A 94 3.90 3.53 2.72
CA ASN A 94 4.61 3.36 3.99
C ASN A 94 4.77 4.67 4.78
N TYR A 95 4.68 5.82 4.11
CA TYR A 95 4.66 7.12 4.76
C TYR A 95 3.32 7.39 5.45
N VAL A 96 2.20 7.05 4.79
CA VAL A 96 0.86 7.35 5.30
C VAL A 96 0.29 6.25 6.21
N SER A 97 0.77 5.02 6.10
CA SER A 97 0.31 3.88 6.90
C SER A 97 1.36 2.77 6.95
N TYR A 98 1.54 2.15 8.12
CA TYR A 98 2.47 1.02 8.25
C TYR A 98 1.99 -0.18 7.42
N ILE A 99 2.85 -0.71 6.54
CA ILE A 99 2.56 -1.85 5.67
C ILE A 99 3.24 -3.11 6.22
N HIS A 100 2.43 -4.11 6.59
CA HIS A 100 2.96 -5.39 7.06
C HIS A 100 3.12 -6.42 5.94
N ASP A 101 2.09 -6.66 5.12
CA ASP A 101 2.08 -7.70 4.06
C ASP A 101 1.56 -7.14 2.73
N VAL A 102 2.29 -7.40 1.64
CA VAL A 102 1.96 -6.88 0.30
C VAL A 102 1.86 -8.05 -0.68
N LYS A 103 0.73 -8.14 -1.39
CA LYS A 103 0.54 -9.08 -2.49
C LYS A 103 0.56 -8.34 -3.83
N PHE A 104 1.35 -8.88 -4.77
CA PHE A 104 1.56 -8.30 -6.10
C PHE A 104 0.65 -8.96 -7.10
N TYR A 105 -0.10 -8.15 -7.83
CA TYR A 105 -0.92 -8.59 -8.94
C TYR A 105 -0.70 -7.68 -10.14
N ASN A 106 -0.81 -8.23 -11.35
CA ASN A 106 -0.86 -7.38 -12.55
C ASN A 106 -2.24 -6.75 -12.69
N ASP A 107 -2.38 -5.87 -13.68
CA ASP A 107 -3.62 -5.25 -14.14
C ASP A 107 -4.79 -6.23 -14.31
N LYS A 108 -4.50 -7.49 -14.65
CA LYS A 108 -5.45 -8.61 -14.78
C LYS A 108 -5.71 -9.39 -13.49
N ARG A 109 -5.28 -8.88 -12.33
CA ARG A 109 -5.36 -9.53 -11.02
C ARG A 109 -4.68 -10.91 -10.96
N ILE A 110 -3.68 -11.14 -11.80
CA ILE A 110 -2.87 -12.35 -11.80
C ILE A 110 -1.68 -12.13 -10.85
N PRO A 111 -1.45 -13.02 -9.89
CA PRO A 111 -0.32 -12.92 -8.98
C PRO A 111 1.03 -12.82 -9.72
N LEU A 112 1.77 -11.73 -9.48
CA LEU A 112 3.04 -11.40 -10.15
C LEU A 112 4.25 -12.14 -9.55
N TYR A 113 4.15 -13.42 -9.23
CA TYR A 113 5.26 -14.13 -8.56
C TYR A 113 6.23 -14.86 -9.51
N LYS A 114 5.82 -15.13 -10.76
CA LYS A 114 6.69 -15.70 -11.81
C LYS A 114 7.00 -14.63 -12.86
N GLY A 115 8.27 -14.47 -13.23
CA GLY A 115 8.75 -13.42 -14.12
C GLY A 115 8.96 -12.06 -13.46
N ILE A 116 8.84 -11.97 -12.13
CA ILE A 116 9.00 -10.71 -11.40
C ILE A 116 10.42 -10.17 -11.53
N ASN A 117 10.56 -8.85 -11.69
CA ASN A 117 11.85 -8.20 -11.70
C ASN A 117 12.50 -8.35 -10.31
N LYS A 118 13.63 -9.04 -10.26
CA LYS A 118 14.34 -9.32 -9.01
C LYS A 118 14.78 -8.06 -8.26
N ASP A 119 15.07 -6.97 -8.96
CA ASP A 119 15.55 -5.74 -8.34
C ASP A 119 14.45 -5.03 -7.57
N ILE A 120 13.20 -5.15 -8.02
CA ILE A 120 12.02 -4.65 -7.34
C ILE A 120 11.81 -5.44 -6.04
N VAL A 121 11.83 -6.77 -6.11
CA VAL A 121 11.72 -7.63 -4.92
C VAL A 121 12.84 -7.36 -3.93
N LYS A 122 14.08 -7.17 -4.39
CA LYS A 122 15.21 -6.77 -3.53
C LYS A 122 15.00 -5.40 -2.90
N GLY A 123 14.47 -4.42 -3.65
CA GLY A 123 14.12 -3.11 -3.13
C GLY A 123 13.10 -3.21 -2.00
N MET A 124 12.12 -4.09 -2.14
CA MET A 124 11.10 -4.31 -1.11
C MET A 124 11.65 -4.95 0.15
N ILE A 125 12.44 -6.03 0.01
CA ILE A 125 13.16 -6.65 1.12
C ILE A 125 14.04 -5.60 1.82
N ARG A 126 14.68 -4.70 1.06
CA ARG A 126 15.54 -3.64 1.63
C ARG A 126 14.76 -2.65 2.49
N ASN A 127 13.50 -2.39 2.15
CA ASN A 127 12.57 -1.51 2.85
C ASN A 127 11.67 -2.26 3.85
N VAL A 128 12.05 -3.49 4.23
CA VAL A 128 11.42 -4.26 5.33
C VAL A 128 9.96 -4.69 5.07
N PHE A 129 9.52 -4.69 3.81
CA PHE A 129 8.22 -5.29 3.47
C PHE A 129 8.27 -6.82 3.61
N LEU A 130 7.20 -7.42 4.14
CA LEU A 130 7.05 -8.87 4.17
C LEU A 130 6.81 -9.38 2.74
N VAL A 131 7.84 -10.00 2.15
CA VAL A 131 7.72 -10.65 0.84
C VAL A 131 7.72 -12.16 1.02
N GLY A 132 6.59 -12.80 0.72
CA GLY A 132 6.48 -14.26 0.63
C GLY A 132 7.11 -14.80 -0.66
N LEU A 133 8.28 -15.42 -0.55
CA LEU A 133 9.01 -15.95 -1.71
C LEU A 133 8.57 -17.35 -2.15
N THR A 134 7.73 -18.05 -1.38
CA THR A 134 7.23 -19.40 -1.71
C THR A 134 6.53 -19.44 -3.07
N LYS A 135 5.83 -18.36 -3.45
CA LYS A 135 5.15 -18.27 -4.75
C LYS A 135 6.08 -18.00 -5.93
N THR A 136 7.35 -17.68 -5.67
CA THR A 136 8.38 -17.51 -6.71
C THR A 136 9.08 -18.83 -7.05
N GLU A 137 8.71 -19.95 -6.42
CA GLU A 137 9.28 -21.27 -6.70
C GLU A 137 9.15 -21.65 -8.18
N GLY A 138 10.26 -22.15 -8.74
CA GLY A 138 10.39 -22.46 -10.17
C GLY A 138 10.75 -21.27 -11.06
N ASP A 139 10.82 -20.04 -10.55
CA ASP A 139 11.35 -18.90 -11.29
C ASP A 139 12.89 -18.93 -11.36
N LYS A 140 13.47 -18.45 -12.48
CA LYS A 140 14.92 -18.35 -12.67
C LYS A 140 15.62 -17.51 -11.58
N ASN A 141 14.92 -16.53 -11.03
CA ASN A 141 15.43 -15.61 -10.00
C ASN A 141 15.16 -16.11 -8.57
N HIS A 142 14.40 -17.19 -8.38
CA HIS A 142 13.93 -17.64 -7.05
C HIS A 142 15.08 -17.80 -6.04
N LYS A 143 16.09 -18.59 -6.40
CA LYS A 143 17.24 -18.89 -5.51
C LYS A 143 17.99 -17.63 -5.12
N GLU A 144 18.16 -16.70 -6.06
CA GLU A 144 18.84 -15.42 -5.81
C GLU A 144 18.05 -14.55 -4.83
N LEU A 145 16.72 -14.48 -4.98
CA LEU A 145 15.85 -13.72 -4.10
C LEU A 145 15.81 -14.29 -2.68
N VAL A 146 15.74 -15.61 -2.54
CA VAL A 146 15.82 -16.30 -1.24
C VAL A 146 17.14 -15.98 -0.56
N ALA A 147 18.27 -16.13 -1.27
CA ALA A 147 19.59 -15.81 -0.72
C ALA A 147 19.76 -14.33 -0.37
N TYR A 148 19.14 -13.41 -1.12
CA TYR A 148 19.14 -11.99 -0.78
C TYR A 148 18.34 -11.70 0.49
N LYS A 149 17.12 -12.27 0.62
CA LYS A 149 16.25 -12.12 1.80
C LYS A 149 16.96 -12.60 3.06
N THR A 150 17.47 -13.83 3.05
CA THR A 150 18.18 -14.42 4.19
C THR A 150 19.37 -13.57 4.63
N ARG A 151 20.18 -13.07 3.69
CA ARG A 151 21.32 -12.19 4.02
C ARG A 151 20.87 -10.87 4.66
N ARG A 152 19.75 -10.29 4.22
CA ARG A 152 19.22 -9.05 4.82
C ARG A 152 18.68 -9.30 6.22
N GLU A 153 17.89 -10.36 6.42
CA GLU A 153 17.38 -10.75 7.74
C GLU A 153 18.50 -11.02 8.73
N GLN A 154 19.54 -11.78 8.34
CA GLN A 154 20.73 -12.01 9.16
C GLN A 154 21.45 -10.72 9.52
N LYS A 155 21.58 -9.78 8.57
CA LYS A 155 22.23 -8.48 8.81
C LYS A 155 21.43 -7.62 9.78
N GLU A 156 20.10 -7.56 9.65
CA GLU A 156 19.27 -6.80 10.58
C GLU A 156 19.24 -7.45 11.97
N PHE A 157 19.13 -8.78 12.07
CA PHE A 157 19.23 -9.51 13.33
C PHE A 157 20.57 -9.26 14.03
N SER A 158 21.68 -9.28 13.27
CA SER A 158 23.02 -8.99 13.81
C SER A 158 23.15 -7.58 14.35
N LYS A 159 22.49 -6.58 13.75
CA LYS A 159 22.48 -5.21 14.26
C LYS A 159 21.72 -5.12 15.59
N VAL A 160 20.56 -5.78 15.68
CA VAL A 160 19.74 -5.81 16.90
C VAL A 160 20.53 -6.44 18.05
N LEU A 161 21.21 -7.57 17.80
CA LEU A 161 22.07 -8.22 18.80
C LEU A 161 23.18 -7.28 19.29
N LYS A 162 23.92 -6.64 18.38
CA LYS A 162 24.97 -5.69 18.76
C LYS A 162 24.43 -4.50 19.55
N ALA A 163 23.27 -3.98 19.18
CA ALA A 163 22.62 -2.89 19.92
C ALA A 163 22.16 -3.34 21.32
N ALA A 164 21.76 -4.60 21.49
CA ALA A 164 21.40 -5.16 22.79
C ALA A 164 22.63 -5.40 23.67
N GLU A 165 23.75 -5.86 23.10
CA GLU A 165 25.02 -6.06 23.81
C GLU A 165 25.63 -4.76 24.34
N VAL A 166 25.47 -3.65 23.61
CA VAL A 166 25.95 -2.32 24.02
C VAL A 166 25.10 -1.69 25.15
N ASN A 167 23.88 -2.19 25.37
CA ASN A 167 22.95 -1.70 26.39
C ASN A 167 22.86 -2.59 27.65
N LEU A 168 23.75 -3.57 27.80
CA LEU A 168 23.90 -4.32 29.04
C LEU A 168 24.79 -3.49 30.01
N PRO A 169 24.35 -3.24 31.25
CA PRO A 169 25.10 -2.46 32.24
C PRO A 169 26.41 -3.12 32.68
#